data_AF-A0A1E4G9U5-F1
#
_entry.id   AF-A0A1E4G9U5-F1
#
_cell.length_a   1.000
_cell.length_b   1.000
_cell.length_c   1.000
_cell.angle_alpha   90.00
_cell.angle_beta   90.00
_cell.angle_gamma   90.00
#
_symmetry.space_group_name_H-M   'P 1'
#
loop_
_entity.id
_entity.type
_entity.pdbx_description
1 polymer ?
#
loop_
_entity_poly.entity_id
_entity_poly.type
_entity_poly.pdbx_seq_one_letter_code
_entity_poly.pdbx_strand_id
1 'polypeptide(L)'
;MPIPSVNNPALVVLSNILPLLGVVLAGWDIYTLLIFYWLETGIIAFWTVMTMAFHKGLETWSFDGPAQRSNGLAAGGAAFVAVHAGFFMAIHLFLMSSLYGGDWPGHLRSPWIFLDTFVIGQKLWPMLALVFLHRAAMFWEDRRADSLTPQIVGLYTRIVVMQIVIIIGAWGAMLLGSGLFGLVLLVSMRAMLDLYWSQILAYVLRVSGKS
;
A
#
# COMPACT_ATOMS: atom_id res chain seq x y z
N MET A 1 11.35 14.07 -11.31
CA MET A 1 10.05 14.16 -12.03
C MET A 1 8.97 14.40 -10.99
N PRO A 2 8.15 15.47 -11.10
CA PRO A 2 7.00 15.62 -10.22
C PRO A 2 6.06 14.45 -10.49
N ILE A 3 5.71 13.69 -9.45
CA ILE A 3 4.75 12.60 -9.56
C ILE A 3 3.43 13.22 -10.02
N PRO A 4 2.83 12.83 -11.16
CA PRO A 4 1.67 13.52 -11.73
C PRO A 4 0.48 13.64 -10.78
N SER A 5 0.39 12.78 -9.76
CA SER A 5 -0.69 12.77 -8.77
C SER A 5 -0.73 14.01 -7.86
N VAL A 6 0.35 14.78 -7.71
CA VAL A 6 0.34 15.92 -6.77
C VAL A 6 -0.36 17.17 -7.31
N ASN A 7 -0.35 17.36 -8.62
CA ASN A 7 -0.79 18.62 -9.22
C ASN A 7 -2.28 18.60 -9.60
N ASN A 8 -2.95 17.47 -9.41
CA ASN A 8 -4.36 17.34 -9.70
C ASN A 8 -5.12 16.97 -8.42
N PRO A 9 -5.60 17.96 -7.64
CA PRO A 9 -6.37 17.70 -6.43
C PRO A 9 -7.61 16.84 -6.72
N ALA A 10 -8.14 16.84 -7.95
CA ALA A 10 -9.24 15.96 -8.33
C ALA A 10 -8.84 14.47 -8.32
N LEU A 11 -7.60 14.11 -8.66
CA LEU A 11 -7.13 12.72 -8.58
C LEU A 11 -6.96 12.26 -7.12
N VAL A 12 -6.47 13.15 -6.24
CA VAL A 12 -6.34 12.88 -4.79
C VAL A 12 -7.71 12.75 -4.14
N VAL A 13 -8.65 13.63 -4.50
CA VAL A 13 -10.03 13.58 -4.00
C VAL A 13 -10.71 12.31 -4.51
N LEU A 14 -10.56 11.96 -5.80
CA LEU A 14 -11.15 10.75 -6.36
C LEU A 14 -10.60 9.48 -5.71
N SER A 15 -9.30 9.40 -5.42
CA SER A 15 -8.70 8.22 -4.77
C SER A 15 -9.21 8.02 -3.34
N ASN A 16 -9.61 9.08 -2.65
CA ASN A 16 -10.16 9.02 -1.29
C ASN A 16 -11.69 8.84 -1.26
N ILE A 17 -12.39 9.27 -2.31
CA ILE A 17 -13.84 9.04 -2.46
C ILE A 17 -14.14 7.57 -2.76
N LEU A 18 -13.30 6.88 -3.53
CA LEU A 18 -13.56 5.49 -3.94
C LEU A 18 -13.76 4.53 -2.75
N PRO A 19 -12.90 4.49 -1.71
CA PRO A 19 -13.14 3.67 -0.52
C PRO A 19 -14.39 4.10 0.27
N LEU A 20 -14.68 5.40 0.32
CA LEU A 20 -15.88 5.94 0.97
C LEU A 20 -17.16 5.51 0.25
N LEU A 21 -17.14 5.43 -1.09
CA LEU A 21 -18.24 4.86 -1.86
C LEU A 21 -18.43 3.38 -1.53
N GLY A 22 -17.36 2.63 -1.23
CA GLY A 22 -17.46 1.27 -0.71
C GLY A 22 -18.24 1.18 0.61
N VAL A 23 -18.00 2.12 1.54
CA VAL A 23 -18.77 2.21 2.80
C VAL A 23 -20.25 2.51 2.52
N VAL A 24 -20.53 3.52 1.70
CA VAL A 24 -21.91 3.99 1.49
C VAL A 24 -22.73 3.05 0.60
N LEU A 25 -22.14 2.49 -0.45
CA LEU A 25 -22.85 1.69 -1.47
C LEU A 25 -22.77 0.18 -1.22
N ALA A 26 -21.64 -0.29 -0.67
CA ALA A 26 -21.42 -1.71 -0.41
C ALA A 26 -21.46 -2.06 1.08
N GLY A 27 -21.65 -1.08 1.97
CA GLY A 27 -21.81 -1.30 3.41
C GLY A 27 -20.53 -1.73 4.12
N TRP A 28 -19.36 -1.37 3.58
CA TRP A 28 -18.08 -1.79 4.15
C TRP A 28 -17.91 -1.29 5.58
N ASP A 29 -17.58 -2.23 6.46
CA ASP A 29 -17.13 -1.92 7.81
C ASP A 29 -15.63 -1.56 7.84
N ILE A 30 -15.15 -1.16 9.01
CA ILE A 30 -13.75 -0.78 9.20
C ILE A 30 -12.78 -1.91 8.83
N TYR A 31 -13.15 -3.15 9.12
CA TYR A 31 -12.31 -4.31 8.85
C TYR A 31 -12.22 -4.58 7.34
N THR A 32 -13.33 -4.51 6.62
CA THR A 32 -13.36 -4.61 5.15
C THR A 32 -12.53 -3.51 4.50
N LEU A 33 -12.58 -2.27 5.02
CA LEU A 33 -11.72 -1.18 4.55
C LEU A 33 -10.23 -1.48 4.79
N LEU A 34 -9.88 -1.96 5.97
CA LEU A 34 -8.49 -2.35 6.29
C LEU A 34 -7.98 -3.43 5.34
N ILE A 35 -8.80 -4.45 5.06
CA ILE A 35 -8.49 -5.52 4.11
C ILE A 35 -8.35 -4.96 2.69
N PHE A 36 -9.22 -4.04 2.27
CA PHE A 36 -9.10 -3.38 0.97
C PHE A 36 -7.76 -2.64 0.84
N TYR A 37 -7.39 -1.81 1.81
CA TYR A 37 -6.11 -1.09 1.79
C TYR A 37 -4.90 -2.03 1.89
N TRP A 38 -5.04 -3.15 2.59
CA TRP A 38 -4.02 -4.19 2.64
C TRP A 38 -3.83 -4.84 1.27
N LEU A 39 -4.91 -5.24 0.59
CA LEU A 39 -4.87 -5.78 -0.76
C LEU A 39 -4.30 -4.76 -1.77
N GLU A 40 -4.71 -3.50 -1.67
CA GLU A 40 -4.16 -2.40 -2.47
C GLU A 40 -2.63 -2.30 -2.29
N THR A 41 -2.15 -2.33 -1.04
CA THR A 41 -0.72 -2.30 -0.73
C THR A 41 -0.01 -3.53 -1.29
N GLY A 42 -0.64 -4.70 -1.23
CA GLY A 42 -0.13 -5.94 -1.85
C GLY A 42 0.02 -5.83 -3.37
N ILE A 43 -0.95 -5.23 -4.05
CA ILE A 43 -0.88 -4.95 -5.50
C ILE A 43 0.28 -4.00 -5.80
N ILE A 44 0.46 -2.94 -5.01
CA ILE A 44 1.57 -1.99 -5.18
C ILE A 44 2.92 -2.68 -4.94
N ALA A 45 3.02 -3.53 -3.91
CA ALA A 45 4.21 -4.30 -3.61
C ALA A 45 4.56 -5.25 -4.77
N PHE A 46 3.57 -5.97 -5.30
CA PHE A 46 3.72 -6.86 -6.45
C PHE A 46 4.32 -6.10 -7.65
N TRP A 47 3.70 -4.97 -8.04
CA TRP A 47 4.19 -4.19 -9.18
C TRP A 47 5.55 -3.56 -8.93
N THR A 48 5.86 -3.15 -7.69
CA THR A 48 7.19 -2.63 -7.34
C THR A 48 8.26 -3.71 -7.51
N VAL A 49 8.02 -4.93 -7.01
CA VAL A 49 8.94 -6.06 -7.18
C VAL A 49 9.10 -6.43 -8.65
N MET A 50 8.02 -6.43 -9.43
CA MET A 50 8.11 -6.63 -10.89
C MET A 50 8.93 -5.53 -11.55
N THR A 51 8.72 -4.26 -11.21
CA THR A 51 9.52 -3.16 -11.78
C THR A 51 10.99 -3.32 -11.45
N MET A 52 11.33 -3.71 -10.21
CA MET A 52 12.72 -3.99 -9.82
C MET A 52 13.31 -5.16 -10.61
N ALA A 53 12.57 -6.26 -10.76
CA ALA A 53 13.03 -7.45 -11.47
C ALA A 53 13.24 -7.21 -12.98
N PHE A 54 12.46 -6.31 -13.59
CA PHE A 54 12.52 -5.98 -15.01
C PHE A 54 13.09 -4.60 -15.30
N HIS A 55 13.78 -3.98 -14.34
CA HIS A 55 14.33 -2.64 -14.46
C HIS A 55 15.40 -2.57 -15.55
N LYS A 56 15.34 -1.54 -16.40
CA LYS A 56 16.28 -1.31 -17.50
C LYS A 56 17.11 -0.02 -17.34
N GLY A 57 16.92 0.70 -16.22
CA GLY A 57 17.58 1.96 -15.93
C GLY A 57 19.06 1.80 -15.54
N LEU A 58 19.72 2.94 -15.33
CA LEU A 58 21.15 3.05 -15.04
C LEU A 58 21.50 2.69 -13.58
N GLU A 59 20.58 2.94 -12.64
CA GLU A 59 20.83 2.77 -11.22
C GLU A 59 20.10 1.56 -10.63
N THR A 60 20.84 0.51 -10.29
CA THR A 60 20.39 -0.49 -9.32
C THR A 60 20.81 -0.04 -7.93
N TRP A 61 19.81 0.19 -7.07
CA TRP A 61 19.93 0.53 -5.66
C TRP A 61 20.99 -0.32 -4.94
N SER A 62 21.86 0.32 -4.16
CA SER A 62 22.98 -0.27 -3.42
C SER A 62 22.94 0.22 -1.98
N PHE A 63 23.17 -0.67 -1.02
CA PHE A 63 23.29 -0.32 0.40
C PHE A 63 24.68 0.21 0.79
N ASP A 64 25.72 -0.05 -0.02
CA ASP A 64 27.13 0.10 0.37
C ASP A 64 27.98 0.93 -0.63
N GLY A 65 27.38 1.72 -1.53
CA GLY A 65 28.17 2.56 -2.44
C GLY A 65 27.46 2.96 -3.74
N PRO A 66 28.16 3.65 -4.68
CA PRO A 66 27.56 4.22 -5.87
C PRO A 66 26.88 3.16 -6.75
N ALA A 67 25.73 3.52 -7.30
CA ALA A 67 24.86 2.63 -8.07
C ALA A 67 25.64 1.92 -9.19
N GLN A 68 25.74 0.58 -9.10
CA GLN A 68 26.54 -0.21 -10.01
C GLN A 68 25.64 -1.06 -10.90
N ARG A 69 25.73 -0.87 -12.23
CA ARG A 69 25.03 -1.72 -13.22
C ARG A 69 25.43 -3.18 -13.05
N SER A 70 24.56 -3.99 -12.46
CA SER A 70 24.64 -5.43 -12.67
C SER A 70 23.27 -6.08 -12.61
N ASN A 71 22.93 -6.81 -13.67
CA ASN A 71 21.66 -7.55 -13.78
C ASN A 71 21.48 -8.60 -12.68
N GLY A 72 22.54 -9.02 -11.99
CA GLY A 72 22.49 -9.98 -10.86
C GLY A 72 22.06 -9.36 -9.52
N LEU A 73 22.45 -8.10 -9.24
CA LEU A 73 22.06 -7.41 -8.00
C LEU A 73 20.58 -6.98 -8.03
N ALA A 74 20.01 -6.74 -9.21
CA ALA A 74 18.60 -6.38 -9.37
C ALA A 74 17.63 -7.49 -8.90
N ALA A 75 17.92 -8.75 -9.25
CA ALA A 75 17.10 -9.89 -8.84
C ALA A 75 17.19 -10.15 -7.32
N GLY A 76 18.40 -10.01 -6.74
CA GLY A 76 18.60 -10.12 -5.29
C GLY A 76 17.86 -9.04 -4.51
N GLY A 77 17.95 -7.78 -4.97
CA GLY A 77 17.20 -6.66 -4.37
C GLY A 77 15.69 -6.84 -4.46
N ALA A 78 15.17 -7.29 -5.60
CA ALA A 78 13.75 -7.58 -5.78
C ALA A 78 13.27 -8.71 -4.85
N ALA A 79 14.06 -9.78 -4.71
CA ALA A 79 13.75 -10.88 -3.80
C ALA A 79 13.76 -10.43 -2.33
N PHE A 80 14.76 -9.64 -1.92
CA PHE A 80 14.81 -9.05 -0.58
C PHE A 80 13.57 -8.20 -0.30
N VAL A 81 13.21 -7.27 -1.20
CA VAL A 81 12.03 -6.42 -1.04
C VAL A 81 10.76 -7.27 -0.99
N ALA A 82 10.63 -8.29 -1.83
CA ALA A 82 9.46 -9.19 -1.80
C ALA A 82 9.31 -9.92 -0.46
N VAL A 83 10.40 -10.49 0.06
CA VAL A 83 10.39 -11.21 1.35
C VAL A 83 10.15 -10.24 2.52
N HIS A 84 10.87 -9.12 2.54
CA HIS A 84 10.78 -8.15 3.63
C HIS A 84 9.41 -7.47 3.68
N ALA A 85 8.91 -6.99 2.54
CA ALA A 85 7.55 -6.44 2.46
C ALA A 85 6.51 -7.52 2.78
N GLY A 86 6.69 -8.76 2.29
CA GLY A 86 5.80 -9.88 2.59
C GLY A 86 5.70 -10.19 4.10
N PHE A 87 6.83 -10.17 4.80
CA PHE A 87 6.87 -10.33 6.27
C PHE A 87 6.06 -9.25 6.99
N PHE A 88 6.25 -7.97 6.62
CA PHE A 88 5.44 -6.90 7.20
C PHE A 88 3.96 -7.05 6.84
N MET A 89 3.62 -7.36 5.59
CA MET A 89 2.23 -7.57 5.17
C MET A 89 1.55 -8.70 5.97
N ALA A 90 2.28 -9.78 6.29
CA ALA A 90 1.77 -10.85 7.15
C ALA A 90 1.51 -10.36 8.59
N ILE A 91 2.43 -9.59 9.18
CA ILE A 91 2.23 -8.98 10.50
C ILE A 91 1.00 -8.06 10.50
N HIS A 92 0.82 -7.25 9.45
CA HIS A 92 -0.34 -6.37 9.34
C HIS A 92 -1.64 -7.18 9.29
N LEU A 93 -1.69 -8.24 8.48
CA LEU A 93 -2.87 -9.09 8.37
C LEU A 93 -3.19 -9.76 9.71
N PHE A 94 -2.16 -10.22 10.43
CA PHE A 94 -2.31 -10.75 11.78
C PHE A 94 -2.91 -9.69 12.73
N LEU A 95 -2.31 -8.50 12.81
CA LEU A 95 -2.76 -7.43 13.69
C LEU A 95 -4.19 -6.98 13.39
N MET A 96 -4.53 -6.75 12.13
CA MET A 96 -5.90 -6.33 11.78
C MET A 96 -6.93 -7.41 12.12
N SER A 97 -6.58 -8.69 11.91
CA SER A 97 -7.50 -9.80 12.18
C SER A 97 -7.68 -9.99 13.68
N SER A 98 -6.63 -9.83 14.47
CA SER A 98 -6.71 -9.93 15.94
C SER A 98 -7.42 -8.73 16.58
N LEU A 99 -7.27 -7.52 16.01
CA LEU A 99 -7.80 -6.28 16.60
C LEU A 99 -9.20 -5.91 16.09
N TYR A 100 -9.52 -6.23 14.84
CA TYR A 100 -10.77 -5.84 14.17
C TYR A 100 -11.56 -7.01 13.58
N GLY A 101 -10.98 -8.20 13.52
CA GLY A 101 -11.62 -9.37 12.92
C GLY A 101 -12.79 -9.93 13.72
N GLY A 102 -13.01 -9.51 14.98
CA GLY A 102 -14.19 -9.87 15.78
C GLY A 102 -14.50 -11.37 15.81
N ASP A 103 -15.80 -11.70 15.70
CA ASP A 103 -16.33 -13.07 15.74
C ASP A 103 -16.16 -13.84 14.43
N TRP A 104 -15.49 -13.29 13.43
CA TRP A 104 -15.31 -13.95 12.16
C TRP A 104 -14.46 -15.23 12.42
N PRO A 105 -15.00 -16.47 12.29
CA PRO A 105 -14.23 -17.69 12.48
C PRO A 105 -13.93 -18.35 11.12
N GLY A 106 -12.65 -18.43 10.73
CA GLY A 106 -12.20 -19.36 9.69
C GLY A 106 -11.82 -18.80 8.30
N HIS A 107 -12.00 -17.52 8.02
CA HIS A 107 -11.64 -16.89 6.72
C HIS A 107 -10.13 -16.81 6.47
N LEU A 108 -9.27 -16.92 7.50
CA LEU A 108 -7.82 -17.03 7.32
C LEU A 108 -7.32 -18.48 7.24
N ARG A 109 -8.20 -19.47 7.43
CA ARG A 109 -7.81 -20.90 7.36
C ARG A 109 -7.50 -21.35 5.93
N SER A 110 -7.99 -20.60 4.94
CA SER A 110 -7.79 -20.91 3.53
C SER A 110 -7.76 -19.61 2.71
N PRO A 111 -6.77 -19.44 1.82
CA PRO A 111 -6.75 -18.33 0.86
C PRO A 111 -8.01 -18.27 -0.01
N TRP A 112 -8.61 -19.42 -0.32
CA TRP A 112 -9.83 -19.48 -1.14
C TRP A 112 -11.04 -18.89 -0.41
N ILE A 113 -11.20 -19.22 0.87
CA ILE A 113 -12.28 -18.66 1.69
C ILE A 113 -12.09 -17.16 1.86
N PHE A 114 -10.84 -16.71 2.05
CA PHE A 114 -10.50 -15.30 2.11
C PHE A 114 -10.92 -14.56 0.82
N LEU A 115 -10.57 -15.09 -0.35
CA LEU A 115 -10.93 -14.49 -1.64
C LEU A 115 -12.44 -14.46 -1.86
N ASP A 116 -13.13 -15.56 -1.58
CA ASP A 116 -14.59 -15.64 -1.74
C ASP A 116 -15.30 -14.67 -0.79
N THR A 117 -14.85 -14.58 0.45
CA THR A 117 -15.47 -13.71 1.48
C THR A 117 -15.18 -12.24 1.21
N PHE A 118 -13.92 -11.84 1.10
CA PHE A 118 -13.54 -10.44 0.98
C PHE A 118 -13.57 -9.96 -0.46
N VAL A 119 -12.89 -10.65 -1.38
CA VAL A 119 -12.72 -10.11 -2.74
C VAL A 119 -14.04 -10.16 -3.51
N ILE A 120 -14.78 -11.27 -3.41
CA ILE A 120 -16.04 -11.48 -4.13
C ILE A 120 -17.24 -11.04 -3.27
N GLY A 121 -17.38 -11.57 -2.07
CA GLY A 121 -18.53 -11.34 -1.18
C GLY A 121 -18.70 -9.87 -0.79
N GLN A 122 -17.61 -9.19 -0.42
CA GLN A 122 -17.62 -7.75 -0.12
C GLN A 122 -17.47 -6.87 -1.37
N LYS A 123 -17.45 -7.45 -2.58
CA LYS A 123 -17.34 -6.72 -3.85
C LYS A 123 -16.11 -5.81 -3.93
N LEU A 124 -14.98 -6.21 -3.33
CA LEU A 124 -13.72 -5.46 -3.45
C LEU A 124 -13.14 -5.55 -4.87
N TRP A 125 -13.44 -6.64 -5.58
CA TRP A 125 -12.81 -6.98 -6.86
C TRP A 125 -12.85 -5.89 -7.95
N PRO A 126 -13.92 -5.09 -8.17
CA PRO A 126 -13.92 -4.11 -9.26
C PRO A 126 -12.89 -3.01 -9.02
N MET A 127 -12.80 -2.55 -7.77
CA MET A 127 -11.84 -1.52 -7.38
C MET A 127 -10.41 -2.08 -7.39
N LEU A 128 -10.20 -3.28 -6.87
CA LEU A 128 -8.88 -3.94 -6.91
C LEU A 128 -8.42 -4.20 -8.35
N ALA A 129 -9.31 -4.61 -9.24
CA ALA A 129 -9.01 -4.78 -10.66
C ALA A 129 -8.60 -3.46 -11.31
N LEU A 130 -9.31 -2.36 -11.01
CA LEU A 130 -8.96 -1.03 -11.52
C LEU A 130 -7.55 -0.62 -11.05
N VAL A 131 -7.26 -0.77 -9.75
CA VAL A 131 -5.93 -0.45 -9.20
C VAL A 131 -4.86 -1.33 -9.85
N PHE A 132 -5.11 -2.63 -9.99
CA PHE A 132 -4.18 -3.57 -10.61
C PHE A 132 -3.88 -3.20 -12.06
N LEU A 133 -4.90 -2.92 -12.87
CA LEU A 133 -4.75 -2.53 -14.26
C LEU A 133 -4.06 -1.17 -14.42
N HIS A 134 -4.39 -0.20 -13.56
CA HIS A 134 -3.72 1.09 -13.56
C HIS A 134 -2.21 0.93 -13.27
N ARG A 135 -1.85 0.11 -12.27
CA ARG A 135 -0.44 -0.18 -11.97
C ARG A 135 0.25 -0.96 -13.07
N ALA A 136 -0.45 -1.88 -13.73
CA ALA A 136 0.07 -2.61 -14.89
C ALA A 136 0.42 -1.67 -16.05
N ALA A 137 -0.38 -0.61 -16.26
CA ALA A 137 -0.09 0.40 -17.28
C ALA A 137 1.17 1.20 -16.92
N MET A 138 1.28 1.67 -15.68
CA MET A 138 2.44 2.44 -15.20
C MET A 138 3.75 1.64 -15.21
N PHE A 139 3.68 0.34 -14.94
CA PHE A 139 4.83 -0.57 -14.92
C PHE A 139 5.71 -0.48 -16.17
N TRP A 140 5.12 -0.27 -17.36
CA TRP A 140 5.89 -0.22 -18.61
C TRP A 140 6.77 1.03 -18.74
N GLU A 141 6.35 2.12 -18.11
CA GLU A 141 7.10 3.37 -17.98
C GLU A 141 8.10 3.27 -16.83
N ASP A 142 7.64 2.81 -15.66
CA ASP A 142 8.42 2.72 -14.43
C ASP A 142 9.66 1.81 -14.57
N ARG A 143 9.57 0.73 -15.37
CA ARG A 143 10.72 -0.15 -15.64
C ARG A 143 11.81 0.51 -16.48
N ARG A 144 11.55 1.65 -17.11
CA ARG A 144 12.51 2.45 -17.90
C ARG A 144 12.97 3.70 -17.16
N ALA A 145 12.43 3.98 -15.98
CA ALA A 145 12.85 5.11 -15.17
C ALA A 145 14.34 5.00 -14.81
N ASP A 146 14.99 6.15 -14.56
CA ASP A 146 16.42 6.16 -14.24
C ASP A 146 16.71 5.60 -12.84
N SER A 147 15.73 5.69 -11.92
CA SER A 147 15.85 5.26 -10.53
C SER A 147 14.59 4.58 -10.00
N LEU A 148 14.79 3.55 -9.19
CA LEU A 148 13.73 2.80 -8.49
C LEU A 148 13.39 3.36 -7.10
N THR A 149 14.22 4.28 -6.57
CA THR A 149 14.09 4.81 -5.21
C THR A 149 12.69 5.34 -4.88
N PRO A 150 12.02 6.13 -5.75
CA PRO A 150 10.68 6.63 -5.45
C PRO A 150 9.64 5.53 -5.24
N GLN A 151 9.76 4.42 -5.98
CA GLN A 151 8.83 3.30 -5.90
C GLN A 151 9.05 2.50 -4.61
N ILE A 152 10.31 2.20 -4.28
CA ILE A 152 10.69 1.47 -3.08
C ILE A 152 10.33 2.28 -1.82
N VAL A 153 10.74 3.55 -1.76
CA VAL A 153 10.40 4.44 -0.64
C VAL A 153 8.89 4.60 -0.53
N GLY A 154 8.19 4.72 -1.65
CA GLY A 154 6.75 4.81 -1.67
C GLY A 154 6.06 3.54 -1.13
N LEU A 155 6.58 2.36 -1.44
CA LEU A 155 6.08 1.10 -0.88
C LEU A 155 6.27 1.06 0.65
N TYR A 156 7.48 1.32 1.14
CA TYR A 156 7.76 1.27 2.57
C TYR A 156 7.00 2.33 3.36
N THR A 157 6.87 3.53 2.82
CA THR A 157 6.10 4.59 3.48
C THR A 157 4.63 4.16 3.59
N ARG A 158 4.04 3.49 2.59
CA ARG A 158 2.68 2.92 2.68
C ARG A 158 2.55 1.86 3.75
N ILE A 159 3.51 0.93 3.83
CA ILE A 159 3.53 -0.13 4.85
C ILE A 159 3.59 0.50 6.25
N VAL A 160 4.52 1.44 6.50
CA VAL A 160 4.66 2.10 7.81
C VAL A 160 3.41 2.90 8.17
N VAL A 161 2.86 3.64 7.21
CA VAL A 161 1.61 4.38 7.38
C VAL A 161 0.47 3.46 7.81
N MET A 162 0.28 2.33 7.12
CA MET A 162 -0.77 1.37 7.46
C MET A 162 -0.59 0.81 8.88
N GLN A 163 0.65 0.53 9.29
CA GLN A 163 0.95 0.09 10.66
C GLN A 163 0.47 1.11 11.70
N ILE A 164 0.80 2.39 11.48
CA ILE A 164 0.40 3.49 12.36
C ILE A 164 -1.13 3.59 12.43
N VAL A 165 -1.80 3.53 11.28
CA VAL A 165 -3.26 3.60 11.19
C VAL A 165 -3.94 2.44 11.89
N ILE A 166 -3.44 1.21 11.72
CA ILE A 166 -3.99 0.01 12.39
C ILE A 166 -3.86 0.11 13.91
N ILE A 167 -2.68 0.47 14.41
CA ILE A 167 -2.41 0.56 15.86
C ILE A 167 -3.24 1.68 16.49
N ILE A 168 -3.17 2.89 15.93
CA ILE A 168 -3.85 4.06 16.50
C ILE A 168 -5.37 3.89 16.36
N GLY A 169 -5.84 3.38 15.22
CA GLY A 169 -7.26 3.08 15.02
C GLY A 169 -7.79 2.08 16.05
N ALA A 170 -6.97 1.08 16.45
CA ALA A 170 -7.41 0.01 17.32
C ALA A 170 -7.54 0.54 18.75
N TRP A 171 -6.54 1.31 19.19
CA TRP A 171 -6.60 2.03 20.46
C TRP A 171 -7.78 3.00 20.50
N GLY A 172 -8.02 3.76 19.43
CA GLY A 172 -9.17 4.66 19.34
C GLY A 172 -10.51 3.94 19.45
N ALA A 173 -10.67 2.81 18.75
CA ALA A 173 -11.87 1.98 18.81
C ALA A 173 -12.09 1.38 20.22
N MET A 174 -11.02 0.94 20.88
CA MET A 174 -11.07 0.39 22.24
C MET A 174 -11.46 1.44 23.29
N LEU A 175 -10.98 2.69 23.16
CA LEU A 175 -11.24 3.76 24.13
C LEU A 175 -12.68 4.31 24.05
N LEU A 176 -13.26 4.37 22.86
CA LEU A 176 -14.55 5.04 22.62
C LEU A 176 -15.70 4.07 22.35
N GLY A 177 -15.43 2.76 22.32
CA GLY A 177 -16.43 1.70 22.19
C GLY A 177 -17.22 1.70 20.87
N SER A 178 -16.87 2.56 19.90
CA SER A 178 -17.58 2.70 18.63
C SER A 178 -16.64 2.52 17.44
N GLY A 179 -16.95 1.53 16.58
CA GLY A 179 -16.19 1.28 15.34
C GLY A 179 -16.24 2.44 14.33
N LEU A 180 -17.23 3.34 14.48
CA LEU A 180 -17.39 4.52 13.64
C LEU A 180 -16.23 5.52 13.80
N PHE A 181 -15.72 5.68 15.04
CA PHE A 181 -14.57 6.56 15.29
C PHE A 181 -13.30 6.02 14.64
N GLY A 182 -13.05 4.71 14.75
CA GLY A 182 -11.93 4.06 14.07
C GLY A 182 -12.00 4.26 12.55
N LEU A 183 -13.20 4.19 11.97
CA LEU A 183 -13.41 4.40 10.53
C LEU A 183 -13.16 5.85 10.11
N VAL A 184 -13.68 6.82 10.86
CA VAL A 184 -13.43 8.25 10.61
C VAL A 184 -11.95 8.58 10.77
N LEU A 185 -11.29 8.08 11.82
CA LEU A 185 -9.87 8.30 12.06
C LEU A 185 -9.02 7.67 10.95
N LEU A 186 -9.33 6.43 10.56
CA LEU A 186 -8.63 5.71 9.49
C LEU A 186 -8.75 6.44 8.16
N VAL A 187 -9.96 6.83 7.77
CA VAL A 187 -10.20 7.61 6.54
C VAL A 187 -9.49 8.95 6.62
N SER A 188 -9.56 9.65 7.75
CA SER A 188 -8.93 10.97 7.91
C SER A 188 -7.41 10.89 7.83
N MET A 189 -6.80 9.94 8.55
CA MET A 189 -5.35 9.72 8.50
C MET A 189 -4.91 9.32 7.09
N ARG A 190 -5.67 8.45 6.42
CA ARG A 190 -5.36 8.05 5.04
C ARG A 190 -5.44 9.24 4.07
N ALA A 191 -6.51 10.03 4.15
CA ALA A 191 -6.70 11.22 3.32
C ALA A 191 -5.61 12.25 3.55
N MET A 192 -5.22 12.49 4.81
CA MET A 192 -4.09 13.34 5.14
C MET A 192 -2.81 12.80 4.50
N LEU A 193 -2.54 11.51 4.60
CA LEU A 193 -1.30 10.93 4.07
C LEU A 193 -1.22 10.98 2.55
N ASP A 194 -2.34 10.82 1.85
CA ASP A 194 -2.40 11.02 0.40
C ASP A 194 -2.15 12.49 0.01
N LEU A 195 -2.68 13.43 0.80
CA LEU A 195 -2.48 14.87 0.58
C LEU A 195 -1.02 15.30 0.82
N TYR A 196 -0.42 14.85 1.92
CA TYR A 196 0.95 15.18 2.31
C TYR A 196 2.00 14.27 1.66
N TRP A 197 1.58 13.26 0.88
CA TRP A 197 2.45 12.22 0.32
C TRP A 197 3.65 12.77 -0.43
N SER A 198 3.43 13.80 -1.25
CA SER A 198 4.45 14.43 -2.06
C SER A 198 5.48 15.20 -1.24
N GLN A 199 5.04 15.87 -0.18
CA GLN A 199 5.90 16.63 0.71
C GLN A 199 6.72 15.68 1.59
N ILE A 200 6.09 14.59 2.07
CA ILE A 200 6.77 13.52 2.80
C ILE A 200 7.83 12.88 1.91
N LEU A 201 7.48 12.49 0.68
CA LEU A 201 8.42 11.86 -0.24
C LEU A 201 9.56 12.81 -0.62
N ALA A 202 9.25 14.08 -0.94
CA ALA A 202 10.26 15.09 -1.24
C ALA A 202 11.19 15.33 -0.05
N TYR A 203 10.66 15.34 1.17
CA TYR A 203 11.45 15.46 2.40
C TYR A 203 12.35 14.24 2.62
N VAL A 204 11.80 13.03 2.54
CA VAL A 204 12.55 11.77 2.74
C VAL A 204 13.65 11.62 1.70
N LEU A 205 13.37 11.88 0.42
CA LEU A 205 14.37 11.82 -0.64
C LEU A 205 15.46 12.89 -0.46
N ARG A 206 15.09 14.09 0.03
CA ARG A 206 16.06 15.16 0.32
C ARG A 206 16.99 14.83 1.50
N VAL A 207 16.48 14.13 2.50
CA VAL A 207 17.28 13.67 3.65
C VAL A 207 18.18 12.51 3.22
N SER A 208 17.65 11.56 2.45
CA SER A 208 18.40 10.41 1.95
C SER A 208 19.47 10.76 0.90
N GLY A 209 19.32 11.87 0.17
CA GLY A 209 20.32 12.36 -0.78
C GLY A 209 21.44 13.21 -0.15
N LYS A 210 21.40 13.42 1.17
CA LYS A 210 22.41 14.17 1.93
C LYS A 210 23.38 13.27 2.73
N SER A 211 23.26 11.94 2.62
CA SER A 211 24.19 10.97 3.22
C SER A 211 25.23 10.51 2.21
#